data_AF-A0A2W2ELB1-F1
#
_entry.id   AF-A0A2W2ELB1-F1
#
_cell.length_a   1.000
_cell.length_b   1.000
_cell.length_c   1.000
_cell.angle_alpha   90.00
_cell.angle_beta   90.00
_cell.angle_gamma   90.00
#
_symmetry.space_group_name_H-M   'P 1'
#
loop_
_entity.id
_entity.type
_entity.pdbx_description
1 polymer ?
#
loop_
_entity_poly.entity_id
_entity_poly.type
_entity_poly.pdbx_seq_one_letter_code
_entity_poly.pdbx_strand_id
1 'polypeptide(L)'
;MLVLRPAMLLIATTGGFALVDAMAPSIGAVPVARWARQWLRTLLILTVLAAGWGVVVAVASTRLADGASLPVAGLAAEAVTCALCGLAGAAVAVRHAGGRPAALAGAATIGALGVASPFLSGDLWPWPLPGAASWDAVHQRWLVATVVPLGVLLAAHRDLRGGRVRPRAWRAPAARTR
;
A
#
# COMPACT_ATOMS: atom_id res chain seq x y z
N MET A 1 -13.22 1.25 20.32
CA MET A 1 -11.96 1.68 19.66
C MET A 1 -11.09 0.52 19.16
N LEU A 2 -11.10 -0.65 19.82
CA LEU A 2 -10.31 -1.83 19.41
C LEU A 2 -10.62 -2.33 17.98
N VAL A 3 -11.81 -2.05 17.44
CA VAL A 3 -12.27 -2.47 16.10
C VAL A 3 -11.73 -1.58 14.96
N LEU A 4 -11.27 -0.35 15.24
CA LEU A 4 -10.81 0.58 14.20
C LEU A 4 -9.52 0.10 13.52
N ARG A 5 -8.60 -0.47 14.30
CA ARG A 5 -7.31 -0.98 13.82
C ARG A 5 -7.43 -2.20 12.89
N PRO A 6 -8.20 -3.26 13.22
CA PRO A 6 -8.41 -4.35 12.27
C PRO A 6 -9.19 -3.88 11.03
N ALA A 7 -10.15 -2.96 11.15
CA ALA A 7 -10.82 -2.38 10.00
C ALA A 7 -9.83 -1.63 9.08
N MET A 8 -8.91 -0.87 9.66
CA MET A 8 -7.83 -0.19 8.94
C MET A 8 -6.91 -1.15 8.19
N LEU A 9 -6.48 -2.23 8.87
CA LEU A 9 -5.64 -3.26 8.26
C LEU A 9 -6.38 -3.96 7.11
N LEU A 10 -7.66 -4.26 7.26
CA LEU A 10 -8.49 -4.84 6.20
C LEU A 10 -8.67 -3.89 5.02
N ILE A 11 -8.86 -2.59 5.26
CA ILE A 11 -8.90 -1.60 4.18
C ILE A 11 -7.54 -1.55 3.46
N ALA A 12 -6.43 -1.51 4.20
CA ALA A 12 -5.10 -1.50 3.62
C ALA A 12 -4.79 -2.76 2.77
N THR A 13 -5.27 -3.95 3.14
CA THR A 13 -5.07 -5.17 2.32
C THR A 13 -5.80 -5.09 0.98
N THR A 14 -6.97 -4.45 0.91
CA THR A 14 -7.69 -4.27 -0.36
C THR A 14 -6.92 -3.42 -1.38
N GLY A 15 -6.08 -2.49 -0.89
CA GLY A 15 -5.22 -1.67 -1.74
C GLY A 15 -4.25 -2.48 -2.60
N GLY A 16 -3.74 -3.60 -2.07
CA GLY A 16 -2.87 -4.52 -2.83
C GLY A 16 -3.58 -5.18 -4.02
N PHE A 17 -4.86 -5.52 -3.84
CA PHE A 17 -5.70 -6.07 -4.91
C PHE A 17 -6.09 -5.02 -5.94
N ALA A 18 -6.38 -3.79 -5.51
CA ALA A 18 -6.69 -2.69 -6.42
C ALA A 18 -5.50 -2.33 -7.33
N LEU A 19 -4.26 -2.56 -6.88
CA LEU A 19 -3.05 -2.35 -7.69
C LEU A 19 -2.93 -3.39 -8.83
N VAL A 20 -3.46 -4.60 -8.65
CA VAL A 20 -3.40 -5.66 -9.66
C VAL A 20 -4.53 -5.46 -10.67
N ASP A 21 -4.20 -4.83 -11.79
CA ASP A 21 -5.13 -4.75 -12.92
C ASP A 21 -5.16 -6.05 -13.69
N ALA A 22 -6.34 -6.64 -13.85
CA ALA A 22 -6.55 -7.70 -14.83
C ALA A 22 -6.45 -7.15 -16.28
N MET A 23 -6.65 -5.85 -16.50
CA MET A 23 -6.58 -5.19 -17.81
C MET A 23 -5.23 -4.58 -18.16
N ALA A 24 -4.22 -4.65 -17.29
CA ALA A 24 -2.87 -4.18 -17.62
C ALA A 24 -2.30 -4.74 -18.95
N PRO A 25 -2.60 -5.99 -19.36
CA PRO A 25 -2.15 -6.51 -20.65
C PRO A 25 -2.81 -5.83 -21.87
N SER A 26 -4.05 -5.33 -21.75
CA SER A 26 -4.83 -4.81 -22.89
C SER A 26 -4.58 -3.32 -23.19
N ILE A 27 -4.01 -2.57 -22.24
CA ILE A 27 -3.81 -1.11 -22.35
C ILE A 27 -2.35 -0.77 -22.74
N GLY A 28 -1.53 -1.77 -23.08
CA GLY A 28 -0.11 -1.61 -23.42
C GLY A 28 0.17 -0.70 -24.62
N ALA A 29 -0.83 -0.40 -25.45
CA ALA A 29 -0.70 0.41 -26.66
C ALA A 29 -0.80 1.94 -26.42
N VAL A 30 -1.11 2.40 -25.20
CA VAL A 30 -1.30 3.83 -24.94
C VAL A 30 0.07 4.51 -24.75
N PRO A 31 0.39 5.59 -25.49
CA PRO A 31 1.71 6.25 -25.50
C PRO A 31 1.95 7.13 -24.26
N VAL A 32 1.51 6.70 -23.07
CA VAL A 32 1.82 7.37 -21.80
C VAL A 32 3.05 6.71 -21.18
N ALA A 33 3.86 7.49 -20.48
CA ALA A 33 5.00 6.94 -19.74
C ALA A 33 4.52 6.00 -18.62
N ARG A 34 5.24 4.88 -18.42
CA ARG A 34 4.84 3.83 -17.46
C ARG A 34 4.79 4.36 -16.03
N TRP A 35 5.77 5.16 -15.63
CA TRP A 35 5.79 5.82 -14.32
C TRP A 35 4.51 6.65 -14.07
N ALA A 36 4.05 7.44 -15.04
CA ALA A 36 2.88 8.31 -14.88
C ALA A 36 1.59 7.50 -14.65
N ARG A 37 1.42 6.39 -15.37
CA ARG A 37 0.28 5.47 -15.15
C ARG A 37 0.32 4.82 -13.77
N GLN A 38 1.50 4.42 -13.30
CA GLN A 38 1.65 3.83 -11.97
C GLN A 38 1.33 4.83 -10.86
N TRP A 39 1.86 6.06 -10.95
CA TRP A 39 1.54 7.12 -9.99
C TRP A 39 0.06 7.47 -9.97
N LEU A 40 -0.57 7.62 -11.14
CA LEU A 40 -2.00 7.89 -11.22
C LEU A 40 -2.81 6.77 -10.56
N ARG A 41 -2.45 5.50 -10.81
CA ARG A 41 -3.12 4.35 -10.20
C ARG A 41 -2.95 4.33 -8.68
N THR A 42 -1.74 4.57 -8.19
CA THR A 42 -1.47 4.63 -6.76
C THR A 42 -2.24 5.76 -6.10
N LEU A 43 -2.31 6.94 -6.74
CA LEU A 43 -3.11 8.06 -6.27
C LEU A 43 -4.60 7.70 -6.20
N LEU A 44 -5.17 7.11 -7.26
CA LEU A 44 -6.59 6.68 -7.26
C LEU A 44 -6.88 5.69 -6.13
N ILE A 45 -6.01 4.71 -5.92
CA ILE A 45 -6.17 3.73 -4.83
C ILE A 45 -6.07 4.42 -3.47
N LEU A 46 -5.10 5.31 -3.28
CA LEU A 46 -4.97 6.09 -2.05
C LEU A 46 -6.23 6.93 -1.79
N THR A 47 -6.83 7.53 -2.81
CA THR A 47 -8.09 8.29 -2.66
C THR A 47 -9.24 7.39 -2.20
N VAL A 48 -9.38 6.19 -2.78
CA VAL A 48 -10.40 5.22 -2.36
C VAL A 48 -10.18 4.74 -0.93
N LEU A 49 -8.93 4.44 -0.56
CA LEU A 49 -8.56 4.03 0.80
C LEU A 49 -8.83 5.17 1.80
N ALA A 50 -8.48 6.40 1.45
CA ALA A 50 -8.72 7.58 2.28
C ALA A 50 -10.22 7.83 2.46
N ALA A 51 -11.02 7.69 1.40
CA ALA A 51 -12.48 7.82 1.48
C ALA A 51 -13.09 6.72 2.36
N GLY A 52 -12.69 5.45 2.17
CA GLY A 52 -13.14 4.33 2.99
C GLY A 52 -12.78 4.51 4.47
N TRP A 53 -11.57 4.98 4.75
CA TRP A 53 -11.16 5.33 6.11
C TRP A 53 -11.96 6.50 6.68
N GLY A 54 -12.20 7.55 5.90
CA GLY A 54 -13.03 8.68 6.29
C GLY A 54 -14.45 8.26 6.69
N VAL A 55 -15.05 7.32 5.97
CA VAL A 55 -16.36 6.75 6.33
C VAL A 55 -16.29 6.01 7.66
N VAL A 56 -15.25 5.19 7.88
CA VAL A 56 -15.05 4.47 9.15
C VAL A 56 -14.89 5.45 10.32
N VAL A 57 -14.11 6.52 10.15
CA VAL A 57 -13.92 7.56 11.16
C VAL A 57 -15.22 8.33 11.41
N ALA A 58 -15.98 8.67 10.37
CA ALA A 58 -17.27 9.35 10.49
C ALA A 58 -18.27 8.49 11.27
N VAL A 59 -18.39 7.20 10.93
CA VAL A 59 -19.26 6.25 11.66
C VAL A 59 -18.77 6.06 13.09
N ALA A 60 -17.46 6.01 13.33
CA ALA A 60 -16.94 5.94 14.69
C ALA A 60 -17.32 7.19 15.48
N SER A 61 -17.19 8.38 14.89
CA SER A 61 -17.50 9.65 15.55
C SER A 61 -18.96 9.79 15.97
N THR A 62 -19.91 9.23 15.21
CA THR A 62 -21.34 9.25 15.58
C THR A 62 -21.68 8.24 16.67
N ARG A 63 -20.76 7.34 17.01
CA ARG A 63 -20.93 6.30 18.04
C ARG A 63 -20.14 6.58 19.31
N LEU A 64 -19.47 7.74 19.40
CA LEU A 64 -18.79 8.14 20.63
C LEU A 64 -19.81 8.61 21.67
N ALA A 65 -19.51 8.32 22.94
CA ALA A 65 -20.25 8.88 24.05
C ALA A 65 -20.01 10.40 24.14
N ASP A 66 -21.00 11.14 24.65
CA ASP A 66 -20.92 12.58 24.81
C ASP A 66 -19.66 13.00 25.56
N GLY A 67 -18.86 13.90 24.96
CA GLY A 67 -17.62 14.43 25.53
C GLY A 67 -16.33 13.66 25.18
N ALA A 68 -16.43 12.49 24.54
CA ALA A 68 -15.24 11.80 24.02
C ALA A 68 -14.80 12.42 22.68
N SER A 69 -13.51 12.67 22.51
CA SER A 69 -12.92 13.09 21.22
C SER A 69 -12.10 11.96 20.61
N LEU A 70 -12.23 11.78 19.30
CA LEU A 70 -11.39 10.86 18.54
C LEU A 70 -10.07 11.55 18.18
N PRO A 71 -8.90 10.95 18.46
CA PRO A 71 -7.62 11.49 18.03
C PRO A 71 -7.40 11.20 16.53
N VAL A 72 -8.12 11.93 15.68
CA VAL A 72 -8.18 11.70 14.23
C VAL A 72 -6.81 11.78 13.56
N ALA A 73 -5.96 12.72 13.97
CA ALA A 73 -4.64 12.92 13.36
C ALA A 73 -3.71 11.70 13.56
N GLY A 74 -3.68 11.13 14.76
CA GLY A 74 -2.88 9.94 15.04
C GLY A 74 -3.39 8.72 14.27
N LEU A 75 -4.71 8.50 14.31
CA LEU A 75 -5.36 7.43 13.58
C LEU A 75 -5.18 7.55 12.05
N ALA A 76 -5.14 8.77 11.51
CA ALA A 76 -4.82 9.02 10.11
C ALA A 76 -3.37 8.68 9.78
N ALA A 77 -2.40 9.00 10.65
CA ALA A 77 -1.00 8.65 10.46
C ALA A 77 -0.77 7.12 10.46
N GLU A 78 -1.43 6.40 11.37
CA GLU A 78 -1.47 4.93 11.37
C GLU A 78 -2.01 4.41 10.02
N ALA A 79 -3.16 4.93 9.58
CA ALA A 79 -3.85 4.54 8.34
C ALA A 79 -3.01 4.75 7.09
N VAL A 80 -2.44 5.94 6.94
CA VAL A 80 -1.60 6.31 5.80
C VAL A 80 -0.37 5.41 5.74
N THR A 81 0.30 5.17 6.87
CA THR A 81 1.51 4.35 6.86
C THR A 81 1.21 2.90 6.51
N CYS A 82 0.13 2.32 7.05
CA CYS A 82 -0.25 0.96 6.68
C CYS A 82 -0.66 0.86 5.21
N ALA A 83 -1.46 1.80 4.70
CA ALA A 83 -1.82 1.83 3.28
C ALA A 83 -0.56 1.86 2.39
N LEU A 84 0.42 2.71 2.74
CA LEU A 84 1.68 2.81 2.01
C LEU A 84 2.52 1.53 2.11
N CYS A 85 2.59 0.86 3.26
CA CYS A 85 3.28 -0.43 3.39
C CYS A 85 2.68 -1.51 2.49
N GLY A 86 1.35 -1.62 2.44
CA GLY A 86 0.66 -2.59 1.58
C GLY A 86 0.90 -2.30 0.10
N LEU A 87 0.82 -1.02 -0.27
CA LEU A 87 1.11 -0.56 -1.63
C LEU A 87 2.58 -0.78 -2.02
N ALA A 88 3.52 -0.53 -1.11
CA ALA A 88 4.95 -0.77 -1.33
C ALA A 88 5.25 -2.25 -1.57
N GLY A 89 4.68 -3.15 -0.75
CA GLY A 89 4.82 -4.60 -0.92
C GLY A 89 4.26 -5.07 -2.26
N ALA A 90 3.06 -4.61 -2.63
CA ALA A 90 2.46 -4.91 -3.92
C ALA A 90 3.30 -4.36 -5.09
N ALA A 91 3.79 -3.11 -5.00
CA ALA A 91 4.60 -2.48 -6.05
C ALA A 91 5.92 -3.22 -6.31
N VAL A 92 6.59 -3.69 -5.26
CA VAL A 92 7.80 -4.53 -5.37
C VAL A 92 7.48 -5.88 -6.03
N ALA A 93 6.36 -6.50 -5.65
CA ALA A 93 5.97 -7.80 -6.19
C ALA A 93 5.60 -7.72 -7.68
N VAL A 94 4.89 -6.67 -8.11
CA VAL A 94 4.56 -6.42 -9.54
C VAL A 94 5.81 -6.37 -10.44
N ARG A 95 6.99 -6.00 -9.89
CA ARG A 95 8.24 -6.02 -10.64
C ARG A 95 8.76 -7.43 -10.97
N HIS A 96 8.42 -8.41 -10.14
CA HIS A 96 8.92 -9.79 -10.25
C HIS A 96 7.88 -10.70 -10.89
N ALA A 97 6.60 -10.57 -10.50
CA ALA A 97 5.50 -11.36 -11.04
C ALA A 97 4.22 -10.51 -11.07
N GLY A 98 3.63 -10.35 -12.25
CA GLY A 98 2.33 -9.69 -12.38
C GLY A 98 1.16 -10.58 -11.92
N GLY A 99 -0.02 -10.00 -11.76
CA GLY A 99 -1.26 -10.74 -11.46
C GLY A 99 -1.44 -11.07 -9.97
N ARG A 100 -2.16 -12.17 -9.69
CA ARG A 100 -2.55 -12.60 -8.34
C ARG A 100 -1.40 -12.67 -7.31
N PRO A 101 -0.18 -13.14 -7.65
CA PRO A 101 0.94 -13.19 -6.70
C PRO A 101 1.32 -11.81 -6.13
N ALA A 102 1.19 -10.75 -6.93
CA ALA A 102 1.51 -9.40 -6.47
C ALA A 102 0.50 -8.85 -5.47
N ALA A 103 -0.79 -9.15 -5.64
CA ALA A 103 -1.83 -8.78 -4.68
C ALA A 103 -1.61 -9.49 -3.35
N LEU A 104 -1.28 -10.79 -3.39
CA LEU A 104 -0.98 -11.59 -2.21
C LEU A 104 0.25 -11.05 -1.47
N ALA A 105 1.27 -10.55 -2.16
CA ALA A 105 2.43 -9.95 -1.50
C ALA A 105 2.07 -8.66 -0.73
N GLY A 106 1.20 -7.81 -1.29
CA GLY A 106 0.68 -6.64 -0.57
C GLY A 106 -0.11 -7.03 0.68
N ALA A 107 -1.01 -8.01 0.54
CA ALA A 107 -1.79 -8.54 1.66
C ALA A 107 -0.90 -9.21 2.72
N ALA A 108 0.11 -9.98 2.31
CA ALA A 108 1.07 -10.63 3.18
C ALA A 108 1.93 -9.61 3.95
N THR A 109 2.28 -8.48 3.32
CA THR A 109 3.03 -7.40 3.99
C THR A 109 2.22 -6.79 5.13
N ILE A 110 0.93 -6.51 4.90
CA ILE A 110 0.03 -6.01 5.96
C ILE A 110 -0.25 -7.09 7.01
N GLY A 111 -0.46 -8.33 6.58
CA GLY A 111 -0.65 -9.48 7.47
C GLY A 111 0.55 -9.68 8.39
N ALA A 112 1.77 -9.61 7.86
CA ALA A 112 2.99 -9.68 8.63
C ALA A 112 3.10 -8.53 9.65
N LEU A 113 2.73 -7.31 9.27
CA LEU A 113 2.70 -6.17 10.21
C LEU A 113 1.69 -6.40 11.34
N GLY A 114 0.48 -6.89 10.99
CA GLY A 114 -0.55 -7.24 11.96
C GLY A 114 -0.11 -8.34 12.92
N VAL A 115 0.49 -9.42 12.39
CA VAL A 115 0.96 -10.58 13.17
C VAL A 115 2.22 -10.27 13.97
N ALA A 116 3.12 -9.42 13.48
CA ALA A 116 4.33 -9.04 14.20
C ALA A 116 4.03 -8.07 15.36
N SER A 117 3.03 -7.21 15.19
CA SER A 117 2.68 -6.21 16.20
C SER A 117 2.39 -6.75 17.61
N PRO A 118 1.70 -7.89 17.83
CA PRO A 118 1.51 -8.46 19.17
C PRO A 118 2.82 -8.89 19.85
N PHE A 119 3.88 -9.15 19.10
CA PHE A 119 5.17 -9.58 19.66
C PHE A 119 6.04 -8.40 20.13
N LEU A 120 5.67 -7.16 19.79
CA LEU A 120 6.41 -5.95 20.18
C LEU A 120 5.88 -5.39 21.50
N SER A 121 6.45 -5.77 22.64
CA SER A 121 5.99 -5.26 23.95
C SER A 121 6.66 -3.94 24.38
N GLY A 122 6.04 -3.24 25.33
CA GLY A 122 6.60 -2.03 25.95
C GLY A 122 6.63 -0.81 25.02
N ASP A 123 7.75 -0.08 25.03
CA ASP A 123 7.93 1.16 24.24
C ASP A 123 7.98 0.93 22.72
N LEU A 124 8.08 -0.32 22.29
CA LEU A 124 8.04 -0.74 20.89
C LEU A 124 6.63 -1.08 20.42
N TRP A 125 5.65 -1.11 21.32
CA TRP A 125 4.27 -1.42 20.98
C TRP A 125 3.70 -0.35 20.04
N PRO A 126 3.35 -0.70 18.78
CA PRO A 126 3.02 0.29 17.76
C PRO A 126 1.59 0.85 17.87
N TRP A 127 0.79 0.32 18.81
CA TRP A 127 -0.65 0.58 18.88
C TRP A 127 -1.09 1.08 20.28
N PRO A 128 -0.60 2.23 20.79
CA PRO A 128 -0.99 2.76 22.10
C PRO A 128 -2.48 3.09 22.17
N LEU A 129 -3.09 3.01 23.35
CA LEU A 129 -4.48 3.43 23.54
C LEU A 129 -4.59 4.96 23.47
N PRO A 130 -5.69 5.52 22.92
CA PRO A 130 -5.98 6.96 23.00
C PRO A 130 -5.91 7.47 24.44
N GLY A 131 -5.16 8.56 24.66
CA GLY A 131 -4.93 9.14 25.98
C GLY A 131 -3.73 8.56 26.75
N ALA A 132 -3.01 7.57 26.21
CA ALA A 132 -1.76 7.12 26.79
C ALA A 132 -0.66 8.20 26.66
N ALA A 133 0.21 8.32 27.66
CA ALA A 133 1.32 9.28 27.65
C ALA A 133 2.30 9.07 26.47
N SER A 134 2.38 7.85 25.95
CA SER A 134 3.21 7.50 24.79
C SER A 134 2.57 7.81 23.44
N TRP A 135 1.32 8.29 23.40
CA TRP A 135 0.55 8.49 22.17
C TRP A 135 1.29 9.34 21.14
N ASP A 136 1.73 10.55 21.51
CA ASP A 136 2.37 11.47 20.57
C ASP A 136 3.72 10.94 20.09
N ALA A 137 4.52 10.36 21.00
CA ALA A 137 5.82 9.80 20.67
C ALA A 137 5.71 8.64 19.67
N VAL A 138 4.73 7.74 19.85
CA VAL A 138 4.50 6.63 18.92
C VAL A 138 4.00 7.12 17.57
N HIS A 139 3.11 8.12 17.53
CA HIS A 139 2.61 8.65 16.27
C HIS A 139 3.66 9.46 15.49
N GLN A 140 4.57 10.15 16.17
CA GLN A 140 5.75 10.71 15.51
C GLN A 140 6.63 9.62 14.88
N ARG A 141 6.84 8.50 15.58
CA ARG A 141 7.57 7.35 15.00
C ARG A 141 6.85 6.77 13.78
N TRP A 142 5.52 6.70 13.80
CA TRP A 142 4.73 6.30 12.63
C TRP A 142 4.97 7.22 11.43
N LEU A 143 4.96 8.55 11.63
CA LEU A 143 5.23 9.52 10.57
C LEU A 143 6.65 9.38 10.00
N VAL A 144 7.65 9.14 10.86
CA VAL A 144 9.01 8.86 10.41
C VAL A 144 9.07 7.53 9.65
N ALA A 145 8.37 6.50 10.14
CA ALA A 145 8.29 5.19 9.50
C ALA A 145 7.62 5.28 8.12
N THR A 146 6.74 6.25 7.87
CA THR A 146 6.10 6.51 6.57
C THR A 146 7.11 6.79 5.45
N VAL A 147 8.31 7.31 5.78
CA VAL A 147 9.37 7.59 4.80
C VAL A 147 9.86 6.31 4.12
N VAL A 148 9.89 5.18 4.84
CA VAL A 148 10.37 3.90 4.31
C VAL A 148 9.49 3.37 3.18
N PRO A 149 8.17 3.14 3.35
CA PRO A 149 7.32 2.67 2.26
C PRO A 149 7.21 3.68 1.12
N LEU A 150 7.31 4.99 1.39
CA LEU A 150 7.42 6.02 0.33
C LEU A 150 8.70 5.83 -0.49
N GLY A 151 9.85 5.63 0.15
CA GLY A 151 11.12 5.35 -0.52
C GLY A 151 11.05 4.08 -1.38
N VAL A 152 10.40 3.03 -0.87
CA VAL A 152 10.19 1.77 -1.60
C VAL A 152 9.26 1.99 -2.80
N LEU A 153 8.16 2.72 -2.65
CA LEU A 153 7.26 3.07 -3.75
C LEU A 153 7.97 3.90 -4.82
N LEU A 154 8.75 4.91 -4.41
CA LEU A 154 9.56 5.72 -5.31
C LEU A 154 10.57 4.84 -6.07
N ALA A 155 11.26 3.93 -5.39
CA ALA A 155 12.20 3.00 -6.01
C ALA A 155 11.50 2.00 -6.94
N ALA A 156 10.30 1.52 -6.58
CA ALA A 156 9.52 0.59 -7.39
C ALA A 156 8.92 1.24 -8.65
N HIS A 157 8.56 2.53 -8.56
CA HIS A 157 8.02 3.33 -9.68
C HIS A 157 9.08 4.04 -10.50
N ARG A 158 10.35 4.05 -10.06
CA ARG A 158 11.46 4.51 -10.89
C ARG A 158 11.62 3.55 -12.05
N ASP A 159 11.19 3.99 -13.22
CA ASP A 159 11.55 3.36 -14.49
C ASP A 159 13.08 3.27 -14.52
N LEU A 160 13.63 2.06 -14.38
CA LEU A 160 15.03 1.79 -14.70
C LEU A 160 15.18 2.04 -16.20
N ARG A 161 15.49 3.29 -16.56
CA ARG A 161 15.71 3.78 -17.93
C ARG A 161 16.91 3.12 -18.65
N GLY A 162 17.38 1.94 -18.25
CA GLY A 162 18.50 1.28 -18.90
C GLY A 162 18.61 -0.20 -18.59
N GLY A 163 18.48 -1.04 -19.62
CA GLY A 163 18.84 -2.46 -19.61
C GLY A 163 17.64 -3.40 -19.61
N ARG A 164 17.31 -4.12 -20.69
CA ARG A 164 17.98 -4.33 -21.96
C ARG A 164 16.87 -4.36 -23.01
N VAL A 165 17.04 -3.63 -24.11
CA VAL A 165 16.45 -4.07 -25.37
C VAL A 165 17.01 -5.48 -25.57
N ARG A 166 16.22 -6.49 -25.22
CA ARG A 166 16.54 -7.87 -25.59
C ARG A 166 16.66 -7.80 -27.11
N PRO A 167 17.84 -8.09 -27.71
CA PRO A 167 17.94 -8.12 -29.16
C PRO A 167 16.81 -9.01 -29.62
N ARG A 168 15.91 -8.43 -30.40
CA ARG A 168 14.80 -9.15 -31.01
C ARG A 168 15.48 -10.27 -31.78
N ALA A 169 15.49 -11.48 -31.22
CA ALA A 169 16.12 -12.62 -31.85
C ALA A 169 15.41 -12.74 -33.18
N TRP A 170 16.10 -12.31 -34.23
CA TRP A 170 15.62 -12.28 -35.59
C TRP A 170 15.34 -13.75 -35.90
N ARG A 171 14.07 -14.15 -35.85
CA ARG A 171 13.67 -15.47 -36.34
C ARG A 171 14.01 -15.44 -37.82
N ALA A 172 15.12 -16.06 -38.18
CA ALA A 172 15.45 -16.32 -39.56
C ALA A 172 14.22 -16.99 -40.19
N PRO A 173 13.75 -16.51 -41.36
CA PRO A 173 12.62 -17.13 -42.03
C PRO A 173 12.97 -18.59 -42.27
N ALA A 174 12.16 -19.49 -41.73
CA ALA A 174 12.28 -20.92 -41.99
C ALA A 174 12.28 -21.12 -43.51
N ALA A 175 13.41 -21.58 -44.04
CA ALA A 175 13.53 -21.93 -45.43
C ALA A 175 12.46 -22.99 -45.74
N ARG A 176 11.51 -22.63 -46.61
CA ARG A 176 10.59 -23.60 -47.19
C ARG A 176 11.42 -24.53 -48.08
N THR A 177 11.68 -25.74 -47.61
CA THR A 177 12.04 -26.84 -48.49
C THR A 177 10.76 -27.30 -49.21
N ARG A 178 10.87 -27.36 -50.53
CA ARG A 178 9.83 -27.79 -51.48
C ARG A 178 9.44 -29.24 -51.28
#